data_AF-A0A1D2X9I5-F1
#
_entry.id   AF-A0A1D2X9I5-F1
#
_cell.length_a   1.000
_cell.length_b   1.000
_cell.length_c   1.000
_cell.angle_alpha   90.00
_cell.angle_beta   90.00
_cell.angle_gamma   90.00
#
_symmetry.space_group_name_H-M   'P 1'
#
loop_
_entity.id
_entity.type
_entity.pdbx_description
1 polymer ?
#
loop_
_entity_poly.entity_id
_entity_poly.type
_entity_poly.pdbx_seq_one_letter_code
_entity_poly.pdbx_strand_id
1 'polypeptide(L)'
;MTRLLNRSVLLVAAGAVLCGCSAMNKQTQVDPELVKNKTWVLMSMNGQSASSESRVTIEFRPSLPDQGRISGRAQCNNYFGGYRVADNKITFSSLGSTKMACPTNLMDKEKQYLDAFPMVDSLNIQDNELTLKQRNGSMNLTYVAETSVVSGELVTKKGYFPAGSEIIIKLQDNSMGGQPEGVIGIERVRLGRDISVGFKYTVNYAPQLVKPGRNYELSAQVLQRGKLLYTTKLNPSVRLNSAVMNQDSL
;
A
#
# COMPACT_ATOMS: atom_id res chain seq x y z
N MET A 1 -31.36 -74.42 -49.37
CA MET A 1 -32.01 -73.37 -48.55
C MET A 1 -31.81 -73.70 -47.08
N THR A 2 -30.78 -73.14 -46.43
CA THR A 2 -30.68 -73.07 -44.96
C THR A 2 -29.55 -72.09 -44.58
N ARG A 3 -29.79 -71.33 -43.50
CA ARG A 3 -29.19 -70.03 -43.16
C ARG A 3 -27.77 -70.14 -42.60
N LEU A 4 -26.90 -69.18 -42.95
CA LEU A 4 -25.68 -68.84 -42.21
C LEU A 4 -25.88 -67.45 -41.57
N LEU A 5 -25.94 -67.41 -40.24
CA LEU A 5 -25.95 -66.20 -39.43
C LEU A 5 -24.52 -65.66 -39.34
N ASN A 6 -24.28 -64.48 -39.92
CA ASN A 6 -22.99 -63.82 -39.87
C ASN A 6 -22.85 -63.06 -38.53
N ARG A 7 -21.88 -63.47 -37.71
CA ARG A 7 -21.47 -62.75 -36.50
C ARG A 7 -20.36 -61.79 -36.90
N SER A 8 -20.66 -60.50 -36.98
CA SER A 8 -19.64 -59.46 -37.14
C SER A 8 -19.61 -58.60 -35.88
N VAL A 9 -18.64 -58.93 -35.02
CA VAL A 9 -18.19 -58.08 -33.92
C VAL A 9 -17.45 -56.91 -34.54
N LEU A 10 -17.98 -55.69 -34.41
CA LEU A 10 -17.24 -54.46 -34.72
C LEU A 10 -16.73 -53.86 -33.40
N LEU A 11 -15.42 -53.99 -33.19
CA LEU A 11 -14.66 -53.23 -32.20
C LEU A 11 -14.55 -51.78 -32.71
N VAL A 12 -15.17 -50.83 -32.01
CA VAL A 12 -14.90 -49.40 -32.19
C VAL A 12 -13.94 -48.97 -31.08
N ALA A 13 -12.70 -48.67 -31.47
CA ALA A 13 -11.69 -48.08 -30.61
C ALA A 13 -11.48 -46.60 -30.97
N ALA A 14 -11.24 -45.84 -29.90
CA ALA A 14 -10.49 -44.58 -29.84
C ALA A 14 -11.16 -43.28 -30.32
N GLY A 15 -11.55 -42.47 -29.34
CA GLY A 15 -11.76 -41.03 -29.46
C GLY A 15 -11.59 -40.36 -28.09
N ALA A 16 -10.42 -40.50 -27.47
CA ALA A 16 -10.10 -39.77 -26.24
C ALA A 16 -9.90 -38.28 -26.60
N VAL A 17 -10.95 -37.48 -26.39
CA VAL A 17 -10.86 -36.02 -26.48
C VAL A 17 -10.08 -35.53 -25.27
N LEU A 18 -8.77 -35.33 -25.46
CA LEU A 18 -7.95 -34.60 -24.51
C LEU A 18 -8.37 -33.12 -24.58
N CYS A 19 -9.33 -32.73 -23.75
CA CYS A 19 -9.51 -31.33 -23.37
C CYS A 19 -8.29 -30.90 -22.56
N GLY A 20 -7.21 -30.51 -23.25
CA GLY A 20 -6.12 -29.79 -22.65
C GLY A 20 -6.66 -28.43 -22.19
N CYS A 21 -6.95 -28.31 -20.88
CA CYS A 21 -7.08 -27.00 -20.26
C CYS A 21 -5.70 -26.33 -20.36
N SER A 22 -5.47 -25.56 -21.42
CA SER A 22 -4.40 -24.57 -21.40
C SER A 22 -4.73 -23.61 -20.26
N ALA A 23 -4.01 -23.74 -19.15
CA ALA A 23 -4.01 -22.72 -18.11
C ALA A 23 -3.59 -21.42 -18.79
N MET A 24 -4.57 -20.58 -19.09
CA MET A 24 -4.37 -19.32 -19.78
C MET A 24 -3.44 -18.51 -18.88
N ASN A 25 -2.18 -18.39 -19.30
CA ASN A 25 -1.13 -17.76 -18.54
C ASN A 25 -1.55 -16.31 -18.34
N LYS A 26 -2.08 -15.99 -17.16
CA LYS A 26 -2.63 -14.65 -16.87
C LYS A 26 -1.45 -13.70 -16.92
N GLN A 27 -1.34 -12.98 -18.03
CA GLN A 27 -0.24 -12.08 -18.31
C GLN A 27 -0.15 -11.11 -17.13
N THR A 28 1.02 -11.00 -16.51
CA THR A 28 1.33 -10.00 -15.50
C THR A 28 1.03 -8.66 -16.14
N GLN A 29 -0.04 -8.03 -15.67
CA GLN A 29 -0.50 -6.72 -16.08
C GLN A 29 -0.79 -5.95 -14.81
N VAL A 30 -0.46 -4.66 -14.81
CA VAL A 30 -0.95 -3.76 -13.77
C VAL A 30 -2.34 -3.36 -14.21
N ASP A 31 -3.35 -4.08 -13.71
CA ASP A 31 -4.74 -3.69 -13.92
C ASP A 31 -4.95 -2.29 -13.32
N PRO A 32 -5.22 -1.26 -14.16
CA PRO A 32 -5.38 0.10 -13.67
C PRO A 32 -6.48 0.20 -12.61
N GLU A 33 -7.55 -0.59 -12.69
CA GLU A 33 -8.65 -0.55 -11.73
C GLU A 33 -8.24 -1.10 -10.36
N LEU A 34 -7.26 -2.00 -10.31
CA LEU A 34 -6.74 -2.54 -9.05
C LEU A 34 -5.82 -1.55 -8.32
N VAL A 35 -5.20 -0.61 -9.02
CA VAL A 35 -4.18 0.30 -8.45
C VAL A 35 -4.55 1.78 -8.42
N LYS A 36 -5.47 2.23 -9.27
CA LYS A 36 -5.85 3.64 -9.40
C LYS A 36 -6.47 4.14 -8.10
N ASN A 37 -6.12 5.37 -7.71
CA ASN A 37 -6.59 6.03 -6.49
C ASN A 37 -6.31 5.25 -5.19
N LYS A 38 -5.35 4.32 -5.20
CA LYS A 38 -4.94 3.59 -3.99
C LYS A 38 -3.54 4.00 -3.55
N THR A 39 -3.41 4.19 -2.25
CA THR A 39 -2.13 4.27 -1.58
C THR A 39 -1.81 2.93 -0.97
N TRP A 40 -0.65 2.38 -1.32
CA TRP A 40 -0.15 1.12 -0.79
C TRP A 40 0.92 1.40 0.24
N VAL A 41 0.77 0.85 1.45
CA VAL A 41 1.70 1.06 2.57
C VAL A 41 2.57 -0.17 2.73
N LEU A 42 3.89 0.01 2.83
CA LEU A 42 4.82 -1.09 2.99
C LEU A 42 4.58 -1.79 4.35
N MET A 43 4.24 -3.07 4.30
CA MET A 43 4.03 -3.91 5.48
C MET A 43 5.30 -4.67 5.85
N SER A 44 6.01 -5.20 4.85
CA SER A 44 7.25 -5.95 5.06
C SER A 44 8.21 -5.84 3.88
N MET A 45 9.50 -5.99 4.19
CA MET A 45 10.58 -6.15 3.23
C MET A 45 11.33 -7.43 3.58
N ASN A 46 11.43 -8.36 2.63
CA ASN A 46 12.06 -9.68 2.80
C ASN A 46 11.54 -10.44 4.03
N GLY A 47 10.23 -10.35 4.30
CA GLY A 47 9.57 -10.99 5.44
C GLY A 47 9.78 -10.29 6.78
N GLN A 48 10.66 -9.28 6.85
CA GLN A 48 10.84 -8.46 8.04
C GLN A 48 9.83 -7.31 8.02
N SER A 49 9.15 -7.09 9.15
CA SER A 49 8.17 -6.01 9.26
C SER A 49 8.82 -4.67 8.95
N ALA A 50 8.18 -3.90 8.07
CA ALA A 50 8.61 -2.54 7.73
C ALA A 50 8.27 -1.52 8.83
N SER A 51 7.68 -1.99 9.96
CA SER A 51 7.37 -1.22 11.18
C SER A 51 8.55 -0.35 11.57
N SER A 52 8.52 0.88 11.10
CA SER A 52 9.52 1.90 11.33
C SER A 52 8.81 3.17 11.78
N GLU A 53 9.58 4.14 12.26
CA GLU A 53 9.12 5.48 12.64
C GLU A 53 8.41 6.22 11.49
N SER A 54 8.48 5.72 10.25
CA SER A 54 7.93 6.36 9.08
C SER A 54 7.04 5.42 8.25
N ARG A 55 5.99 6.02 7.69
CA ARG A 55 5.04 5.35 6.81
C ARG A 55 5.55 5.38 5.38
N VAL A 56 6.08 4.24 4.90
CA VAL A 56 6.57 4.06 3.52
C VAL A 56 5.41 3.71 2.59
N THR A 57 5.32 4.38 1.45
CA THR A 57 4.21 4.22 0.50
C THR A 57 4.63 4.07 -0.95
N ILE A 58 3.71 3.54 -1.74
CA ILE A 58 3.73 3.59 -3.20
C ILE A 58 2.32 3.85 -3.75
N GLU A 59 2.24 4.71 -4.75
CA GLU A 59 1.06 4.98 -5.56
C GLU A 59 1.39 4.73 -7.03
N PHE A 60 0.51 4.05 -7.76
CA PHE A 60 0.64 3.86 -9.20
C PHE A 60 -0.24 4.88 -9.93
N ARG A 61 0.32 5.44 -10.99
CA ARG A 61 -0.36 6.36 -11.91
C ARG A 61 -0.21 5.81 -13.33
N PRO A 62 -1.08 4.85 -13.73
CA PRO A 62 -1.07 4.30 -15.09
C PRO A 62 -1.28 5.41 -16.12
N SER A 63 -0.47 5.41 -17.17
CA SER A 63 -0.68 6.28 -18.34
C SER A 63 -1.08 5.48 -19.59
N LEU A 64 -0.73 4.19 -19.62
CA LEU A 64 -1.16 3.19 -20.60
C LEU A 64 -1.42 1.85 -19.88
N PRO A 65 -2.01 0.84 -20.54
CA PRO A 65 -2.27 -0.47 -19.91
C PRO A 65 -1.02 -1.17 -19.38
N ASP A 66 0.14 -0.93 -19.98
CA ASP A 66 1.40 -1.61 -19.69
C ASP A 66 2.47 -0.67 -19.11
N GLN A 67 2.17 0.59 -18.83
CA GLN A 67 3.16 1.52 -18.28
C GLN A 67 2.53 2.72 -17.56
N GLY A 68 3.34 3.33 -16.71
CA GLY A 68 2.94 4.53 -16.00
C GLY A 68 4.03 5.05 -15.10
N ARG A 69 3.61 5.83 -14.11
CA ARG A 69 4.49 6.38 -13.09
C ARG A 69 4.18 5.79 -11.73
N ILE A 70 5.20 5.77 -10.88
CA ILE A 70 5.04 5.59 -9.45
C ILE A 70 5.50 6.83 -8.71
N SER A 71 4.90 7.06 -7.56
CA SER A 71 5.34 8.03 -6.57
C SER A 71 5.05 7.51 -5.18
N GLY A 72 5.82 7.96 -4.20
CA GLY A 72 5.55 7.60 -2.82
C GLY A 72 6.47 8.30 -1.85
N ARG A 73 6.34 7.92 -0.59
CA ARG A 73 7.24 8.31 0.49
C ARG A 73 8.08 7.11 0.87
N ALA A 74 9.41 7.25 0.87
CA ALA A 74 10.31 6.29 1.47
C ALA A 74 10.44 6.59 2.97
N GLN A 75 11.61 6.37 3.58
CA GLN A 75 11.74 6.61 5.03
C GLN A 75 11.81 8.11 5.36
N CYS A 76 12.61 8.85 4.59
CA CYS A 76 12.85 10.27 4.79
C CYS A 76 12.22 11.10 3.66
N ASN A 77 12.46 10.66 2.42
CA ASN A 77 12.26 11.40 1.20
C ASN A 77 11.01 10.95 0.44
N ASN A 78 10.51 11.86 -0.39
CA ASN A 78 9.58 11.47 -1.44
C ASN A 78 10.39 10.93 -2.62
N TYR A 79 9.85 9.92 -3.30
CA TYR A 79 10.47 9.33 -4.48
C TYR A 79 9.47 9.22 -5.62
N PHE A 80 9.99 9.10 -6.83
CA PHE A 80 9.20 8.97 -8.04
C PHE A 80 9.97 8.20 -9.12
N GLY A 81 9.24 7.57 -10.03
CA GLY A 81 9.81 6.81 -11.13
C GLY A 81 8.78 6.43 -12.19
N GLY A 82 9.23 5.75 -13.23
CA GLY A 82 8.39 5.08 -14.21
C GLY A 82 8.34 3.58 -13.95
N TYR A 83 7.28 2.93 -14.42
CA TYR A 83 7.22 1.47 -14.52
C TYR A 83 6.72 1.07 -15.91
N ARG A 84 7.14 -0.10 -16.37
CA ARG A 84 6.67 -0.74 -17.60
C ARG A 84 6.49 -2.23 -17.36
N VAL A 85 5.48 -2.79 -18.01
CA VAL A 85 5.13 -4.20 -17.99
C VAL A 85 5.32 -4.75 -19.39
N ALA A 86 6.22 -5.71 -19.55
CA ALA A 86 6.50 -6.36 -20.83
C ALA A 86 6.95 -7.79 -20.56
N ASP A 87 6.63 -8.72 -21.45
CA ASP A 87 7.06 -10.13 -21.34
C ASP A 87 6.77 -10.76 -19.97
N ASN A 88 5.56 -10.48 -19.45
CA ASN A 88 5.10 -10.94 -18.14
C ASN A 88 5.89 -10.35 -16.95
N LYS A 89 6.77 -9.37 -17.16
CA LYS A 89 7.63 -8.75 -16.13
C LYS A 89 7.24 -7.30 -15.92
N ILE A 90 7.24 -6.85 -14.68
CA ILE A 90 7.29 -5.43 -14.37
C ILE A 90 8.75 -4.98 -14.26
N THR A 91 9.05 -3.78 -14.72
CA THR A 91 10.35 -3.14 -14.57
C THR A 91 10.14 -1.70 -14.14
N PHE A 92 11.07 -1.17 -13.35
CA PHE A 92 11.06 0.23 -12.91
C PHE A 92 12.22 0.98 -13.56
N SER A 93 11.98 2.22 -13.99
CA SER A 93 13.06 3.11 -14.39
C SER A 93 13.92 3.47 -13.19
N SER A 94 15.07 4.12 -13.43
CA SER A 94 15.81 4.78 -12.36
C SER A 94 14.87 5.68 -11.54
N LEU A 95 14.89 5.50 -10.21
CA LEU A 95 14.07 6.26 -9.28
C LEU A 95 14.78 7.57 -8.92
N GLY A 96 14.02 8.67 -8.91
CA GLY A 96 14.45 9.94 -8.33
C GLY A 96 13.90 10.07 -6.91
N SER A 97 14.62 10.80 -6.05
CA SER A 97 14.16 11.15 -4.70
C SER A 97 14.50 12.59 -4.35
N THR A 98 13.74 13.17 -3.41
CA THR A 98 14.13 14.43 -2.77
C THR A 98 15.38 14.24 -1.90
N LYS A 99 16.03 15.34 -1.50
CA LYS A 99 17.25 15.30 -0.67
C LYS A 99 17.05 16.00 0.69
N MET A 100 16.10 15.51 1.47
CA MET A 100 15.93 15.88 2.87
C MET A 100 16.96 15.13 3.73
N ALA A 101 17.53 15.82 4.72
CA ALA A 101 18.41 15.20 5.70
C ALA A 101 17.58 14.60 6.85
N CYS A 102 17.72 13.30 7.06
CA CYS A 102 17.18 12.58 8.22
C CYS A 102 18.33 11.86 8.95
N PRO A 103 18.08 11.33 10.17
CA PRO A 103 19.01 10.43 10.85
C PRO A 103 19.54 9.31 9.94
N THR A 104 20.81 8.95 10.11
CA THR A 104 21.53 8.00 9.24
C THR A 104 20.81 6.65 9.12
N ASN A 105 20.28 6.12 10.22
CA ASN A 105 19.52 4.87 10.23
C ASN A 105 18.27 4.91 9.31
N LEU A 106 17.60 6.06 9.18
CA LEU A 106 16.47 6.23 8.26
C LEU A 106 16.95 6.33 6.81
N MET A 107 18.07 7.02 6.58
CA MET A 107 18.67 7.14 5.25
C MET A 107 19.17 5.78 4.72
N ASP A 108 19.75 4.94 5.58
CA ASP A 108 20.20 3.59 5.21
C ASP A 108 19.01 2.69 4.85
N LYS A 109 17.93 2.72 5.63
CA LYS A 109 16.69 2.00 5.33
C LYS A 109 16.03 2.50 4.05
N GLU A 110 16.06 3.81 3.80
CA GLU A 110 15.58 4.39 2.54
C GLU A 110 16.39 3.88 1.35
N LYS A 111 17.72 3.86 1.46
CA LYS A 111 18.58 3.33 0.41
C LYS A 111 18.27 1.86 0.12
N GLN A 112 18.17 1.02 1.15
CA GLN A 112 17.81 -0.39 0.99
C GLN A 112 16.46 -0.56 0.28
N TYR A 113 15.47 0.24 0.64
CA TYR A 113 14.15 0.24 0.00
C TYR A 113 14.20 0.62 -1.48
N LEU A 114 14.91 1.71 -1.83
CA LEU A 114 15.00 2.17 -3.22
C LEU A 114 15.87 1.25 -4.08
N ASP A 115 16.94 0.66 -3.53
CA ASP A 115 17.82 -0.28 -4.22
C ASP A 115 17.14 -1.63 -4.51
N ALA A 116 15.98 -1.92 -3.89
CA ALA A 116 15.18 -3.10 -4.19
C ALA A 116 14.45 -2.99 -5.54
N PHE A 117 14.02 -1.80 -5.96
CA PHE A 117 13.20 -1.62 -7.18
C PHE A 117 13.84 -2.14 -8.47
N PRO A 118 15.15 -1.93 -8.72
CA PRO A 118 15.83 -2.50 -9.88
C PRO A 118 15.81 -4.04 -9.94
N MET A 119 15.59 -4.72 -8.81
CA MET A 119 15.57 -6.19 -8.74
C MET A 119 14.17 -6.77 -8.98
N VAL A 120 13.11 -5.95 -8.93
CA VAL A 120 11.72 -6.41 -9.11
C VAL A 120 11.51 -6.82 -10.57
N ASP A 121 10.97 -8.02 -10.78
CA ASP A 121 10.52 -8.51 -12.09
C ASP A 121 9.11 -9.14 -12.05
N SER A 122 8.45 -9.12 -10.89
CA SER A 122 7.11 -9.65 -10.68
C SER A 122 6.29 -8.72 -9.80
N LEU A 123 5.04 -8.52 -10.21
CA LEU A 123 4.00 -7.83 -9.43
C LEU A 123 2.81 -8.77 -9.29
N ASN A 124 2.27 -8.86 -8.08
CA ASN A 124 1.02 -9.54 -7.81
C ASN A 124 0.13 -8.65 -6.95
N ILE A 125 -1.13 -8.52 -7.32
CA ILE A 125 -2.14 -7.85 -6.51
C ILE A 125 -3.24 -8.87 -6.24
N GLN A 126 -3.49 -9.11 -4.96
CA GLN A 126 -4.57 -9.97 -4.49
C GLN A 126 -5.30 -9.24 -3.38
N ASP A 127 -6.61 -9.03 -3.57
CA ASP A 127 -7.46 -8.27 -2.66
C ASP A 127 -6.88 -6.86 -2.38
N ASN A 128 -6.42 -6.65 -1.15
CA ASN A 128 -5.82 -5.39 -0.68
C ASN A 128 -4.33 -5.55 -0.37
N GLU A 129 -3.68 -6.57 -0.92
CA GLU A 129 -2.24 -6.80 -0.83
C GLU A 129 -1.58 -6.65 -2.20
N LEU A 130 -0.48 -5.90 -2.23
CA LEU A 130 0.41 -5.76 -3.37
C LEU A 130 1.76 -6.36 -3.01
N THR A 131 2.24 -7.28 -3.83
CA THR A 131 3.56 -7.89 -3.71
C THR A 131 4.42 -7.53 -4.91
N LEU A 132 5.58 -6.92 -4.66
CA LEU A 132 6.65 -6.71 -5.63
C LEU A 132 7.82 -7.62 -5.27
N LYS A 133 8.24 -8.49 -6.18
CA LYS A 133 9.31 -9.45 -5.89
C LYS A 133 10.24 -9.68 -7.07
N GLN A 134 11.41 -10.24 -6.76
CA GLN A 134 12.24 -10.91 -7.75
C GLN A 134 11.82 -12.39 -7.84
N ARG A 135 11.61 -12.92 -9.05
CA ARG A 135 11.15 -14.31 -9.27
C ARG A 135 12.09 -15.37 -8.73
N ASN A 136 13.38 -15.07 -8.57
CA ASN A 136 14.35 -15.98 -7.93
C ASN A 136 14.19 -16.05 -6.40
N GLY A 137 13.32 -15.23 -5.81
CA GLY A 137 13.02 -15.21 -4.38
C GLY A 137 13.98 -14.39 -3.51
N SER A 138 14.99 -13.72 -4.08
CA SER A 138 16.01 -13.02 -3.28
C SER A 138 15.52 -11.71 -2.64
N MET A 139 14.42 -11.15 -3.14
CA MET A 139 13.85 -9.89 -2.67
C MET A 139 12.32 -9.92 -2.79
N ASN A 140 11.65 -9.41 -1.76
CA ASN A 140 10.21 -9.25 -1.70
C ASN A 140 9.81 -7.98 -0.93
N LEU A 141 8.90 -7.19 -1.49
CA LEU A 141 8.22 -6.07 -0.84
C LEU A 141 6.73 -6.35 -0.81
N THR A 142 6.16 -6.44 0.38
CA THR A 142 4.73 -6.64 0.56
C THR A 142 4.09 -5.36 1.10
N TYR A 143 3.05 -4.91 0.43
CA TYR A 143 2.29 -3.70 0.75
C TYR A 143 0.82 -4.03 0.96
N VAL A 144 0.14 -3.16 1.71
CA VAL A 144 -1.29 -3.26 1.98
C VAL A 144 -1.98 -1.94 1.63
N ALA A 145 -3.16 -2.02 1.00
CA ALA A 145 -3.90 -0.85 0.55
C ALA A 145 -4.59 -0.13 1.70
N GLU A 146 -4.65 1.20 1.63
CA GLU A 146 -5.48 2.00 2.52
C GLU A 146 -6.95 1.92 2.13
N THR A 147 -7.70 1.06 2.82
CA THR A 147 -9.12 0.82 2.53
C THR A 147 -10.06 1.29 3.62
N SER A 148 -9.52 1.77 4.74
CA SER A 148 -10.32 2.28 5.86
C SER A 148 -9.95 3.71 6.19
N VAL A 149 -10.89 4.39 6.84
CA VAL A 149 -10.78 5.81 7.17
C VAL A 149 -11.14 6.05 8.62
N VAL A 150 -10.44 6.96 9.27
CA VAL A 150 -10.89 7.65 10.48
C VAL A 150 -11.14 9.11 10.16
N SER A 151 -12.26 9.65 10.62
CA SER A 151 -12.63 11.05 10.37
C SER A 151 -12.90 11.79 11.68
N GLY A 152 -12.77 13.10 11.64
CA GLY A 152 -13.10 13.96 12.77
C GLY A 152 -13.04 15.44 12.40
N GLU A 153 -13.00 16.27 13.42
CA GLU A 153 -12.93 17.72 13.28
C GLU A 153 -11.85 18.29 14.20
N LEU A 154 -10.94 19.08 13.63
CA LEU A 154 -9.96 19.84 14.38
C LEU A 154 -10.51 21.22 14.70
N VAL A 155 -10.41 21.60 15.96
CA VAL A 155 -10.70 22.96 16.44
C VAL A 155 -9.47 23.53 17.14
N THR A 156 -9.17 24.80 16.89
CA THR A 156 -8.10 25.52 17.61
C THR A 156 -8.70 26.33 18.73
N LYS A 157 -7.90 26.63 19.76
CA LYS A 157 -8.32 27.53 20.85
C LYS A 157 -8.78 28.91 20.38
N LYS A 158 -8.24 29.38 19.26
CA LYS A 158 -8.59 30.68 18.65
C LYS A 158 -9.76 30.56 17.66
N GLY A 159 -10.27 29.35 17.43
CA GLY A 159 -11.35 29.10 16.47
C GLY A 159 -10.96 29.35 15.01
N TYR A 160 -9.67 29.44 14.69
CA TYR A 160 -9.19 29.87 13.37
C TYR A 160 -7.93 29.14 12.92
N PHE A 161 -7.86 28.82 11.63
CA PHE A 161 -6.69 28.33 10.90
C PHE A 161 -6.34 29.29 9.75
N PRO A 162 -5.11 29.83 9.71
CA PRO A 162 -4.73 30.77 8.65
C PRO A 162 -4.44 30.08 7.31
N ALA A 163 -4.71 30.80 6.22
CA ALA A 163 -4.31 30.41 4.88
C ALA A 163 -2.80 30.17 4.79
N GLY A 164 -2.42 29.20 3.96
CA GLY A 164 -1.04 28.77 3.80
C GLY A 164 -0.50 27.89 4.93
N SER A 165 -1.29 27.62 5.97
CA SER A 165 -0.93 26.60 6.96
C SER A 165 -0.89 25.20 6.37
N GLU A 166 0.03 24.38 6.87
CA GLU A 166 0.05 22.94 6.65
C GLU A 166 -0.51 22.26 7.90
N ILE A 167 -1.62 21.54 7.74
CA ILE A 167 -2.19 20.67 8.77
C ILE A 167 -1.66 19.27 8.53
N ILE A 168 -1.07 18.68 9.56
CA ILE A 168 -0.56 17.32 9.56
C ILE A 168 -1.31 16.55 10.63
N ILE A 169 -1.97 15.46 10.25
CA ILE A 169 -2.70 14.58 11.16
C ILE A 169 -2.10 13.20 11.04
N LYS A 170 -1.76 12.58 12.17
CA LYS A 170 -1.16 11.25 12.21
C LYS A 170 -2.02 10.32 13.04
N LEU A 171 -2.28 9.13 12.51
CA LEU A 171 -2.82 7.99 13.23
C LEU A 171 -1.65 7.05 13.58
N GLN A 172 -1.45 6.79 14.87
CA GLN A 172 -0.26 6.07 15.36
C GLN A 172 -0.60 5.08 16.48
N ASP A 173 0.15 3.97 16.55
CA ASP A 173 0.16 3.04 17.68
C ASP A 173 0.91 3.68 18.87
N ASN A 174 0.25 3.86 20.02
CA ASN A 174 0.85 4.42 21.25
C ASN A 174 1.11 3.35 22.32
N SER A 175 1.15 2.07 21.94
CA SER A 175 1.26 0.98 22.92
C SER A 175 2.66 0.79 23.52
N MET A 176 3.70 1.44 22.96
CA MET A 176 5.07 1.39 23.47
C MET A 176 5.59 2.81 23.76
N GLY A 177 4.92 3.50 24.69
CA GLY A 177 5.11 4.93 24.97
C GLY A 177 6.57 5.40 24.92
N GLY A 178 6.80 6.56 24.30
CA GLY A 178 8.11 7.22 24.27
C GLY A 178 8.81 7.25 22.90
N GLN A 179 8.34 6.53 21.88
CA GLN A 179 8.85 6.67 20.50
C GLN A 179 7.73 6.67 19.45
N PRO A 180 7.85 7.44 18.35
CA PRO A 180 6.83 7.56 17.29
C PRO A 180 6.79 6.35 16.34
N GLU A 181 7.15 5.15 16.81
CA GLU A 181 7.00 3.93 16.02
C GLU A 181 5.51 3.65 15.77
N GLY A 182 5.16 3.19 14.57
CA GLY A 182 3.79 2.73 14.30
C GLY A 182 2.82 3.78 13.79
N VAL A 183 3.29 4.78 13.03
CA VAL A 183 2.40 5.62 12.23
C VAL A 183 1.77 4.78 11.12
N ILE A 184 0.45 4.55 11.21
CA ILE A 184 -0.30 3.73 10.25
C ILE A 184 -1.16 4.56 9.29
N GLY A 185 -1.31 5.86 9.55
CA GLY A 185 -2.02 6.80 8.66
C GLY A 185 -1.50 8.23 8.84
N ILE A 186 -1.41 8.98 7.73
CA ILE A 186 -0.99 10.38 7.74
C ILE A 186 -1.83 11.14 6.72
N GLU A 187 -2.41 12.26 7.16
CA GLU A 187 -3.04 13.26 6.29
C GLU A 187 -2.25 14.56 6.34
N ARG A 188 -2.01 15.16 5.17
CA ARG A 188 -1.30 16.45 5.03
C ARG A 188 -2.07 17.38 4.12
N VAL A 189 -2.56 18.48 4.67
CA VAL A 189 -3.36 19.46 3.93
C VAL A 189 -2.73 20.83 4.02
N ARG A 190 -2.45 21.43 2.86
CA ARG A 190 -2.07 22.84 2.77
C ARG A 190 -3.33 23.68 2.53
N LEU A 191 -3.63 24.58 3.47
CA LEU A 191 -4.81 25.44 3.38
C LEU A 191 -4.62 26.52 2.32
N GLY A 192 -5.56 26.62 1.38
CA GLY A 192 -5.61 27.71 0.40
C GLY A 192 -6.31 28.98 0.90
N ARG A 193 -7.04 28.88 2.01
CA ARG A 193 -7.84 29.96 2.60
C ARG A 193 -7.94 29.81 4.11
N ASP A 194 -8.39 30.88 4.73
CA ASP A 194 -8.72 30.94 6.16
C ASP A 194 -9.93 30.06 6.49
N ILE A 195 -9.90 29.41 7.66
CA ILE A 195 -10.98 28.54 8.17
C ILE A 195 -11.30 28.93 9.62
N SER A 196 -12.58 29.24 9.91
CA SER A 196 -13.01 29.78 11.22
C SER A 196 -14.07 28.95 11.97
N VAL A 197 -14.39 27.74 11.49
CA VAL A 197 -15.51 26.92 12.02
C VAL A 197 -15.11 25.51 12.45
N GLY A 198 -13.82 25.17 12.34
CA GLY A 198 -13.32 23.81 12.47
C GLY A 198 -12.85 23.23 11.13
N PHE A 199 -11.88 22.33 11.18
CA PHE A 199 -11.33 21.67 10.01
C PHE A 199 -11.68 20.18 10.06
N LYS A 200 -12.63 19.78 9.21
CA LYS A 200 -12.99 18.37 9.04
C LYS A 200 -11.86 17.64 8.33
N TYR A 201 -11.52 16.46 8.83
CA TYR A 201 -10.44 15.65 8.27
C TYR A 201 -10.85 14.19 8.10
N THR A 202 -10.09 13.53 7.24
CA THR A 202 -10.06 12.07 7.07
C THR A 202 -8.61 11.63 7.07
N VAL A 203 -8.29 10.54 7.77
CA VAL A 203 -7.00 9.87 7.70
C VAL A 203 -7.27 8.46 7.22
N ASN A 204 -6.74 8.14 6.03
CA ASN A 204 -6.79 6.79 5.50
C ASN A 204 -5.74 5.92 6.20
N TYR A 205 -6.03 4.63 6.32
CA TYR A 205 -5.11 3.63 6.86
C TYR A 205 -5.39 2.26 6.25
N ALA A 206 -4.38 1.38 6.29
CA ALA A 206 -4.52 -0.01 5.93
C ALA A 206 -4.90 -0.86 7.16
N PRO A 207 -6.08 -1.51 7.18
CA PRO A 207 -6.54 -2.31 8.33
C PRO A 207 -5.62 -3.47 8.72
N GLN A 208 -4.80 -3.96 7.79
CA GLN A 208 -3.82 -5.03 7.99
C GLN A 208 -2.65 -4.58 8.88
N LEU A 209 -2.41 -3.27 9.00
CA LEU A 209 -1.39 -2.71 9.90
C LEU A 209 -1.92 -2.57 11.34
N VAL A 210 -3.22 -2.76 11.57
CA VAL A 210 -3.83 -2.68 12.89
C VAL A 210 -3.60 -3.99 13.64
N LYS A 211 -2.66 -3.96 14.57
CA LYS A 211 -2.37 -5.03 15.53
C LYS A 211 -3.47 -5.13 16.60
N PRO A 212 -4.02 -6.33 16.86
CA PRO A 212 -5.00 -6.57 17.92
C PRO A 212 -4.49 -6.17 19.32
N GLY A 213 -5.39 -5.67 20.17
CA GLY A 213 -5.08 -5.30 21.56
C GLY A 213 -4.17 -4.07 21.73
N ARG A 214 -3.80 -3.39 20.64
CA ARG A 214 -3.01 -2.15 20.67
C ARG A 214 -3.89 -0.91 20.78
N ASN A 215 -3.33 0.15 21.35
CA ASN A 215 -3.96 1.46 21.47
C ASN A 215 -3.48 2.37 20.35
N TYR A 216 -4.42 2.92 19.58
CA TYR A 216 -4.13 3.88 18.52
C TYR A 216 -4.63 5.25 18.91
N GLU A 217 -3.89 6.28 18.49
CA GLU A 217 -4.16 7.66 18.82
C GLU A 217 -4.02 8.56 17.59
N LEU A 218 -4.74 9.68 17.62
CA LEU A 218 -4.55 10.76 16.66
C LEU A 218 -3.74 11.89 17.27
N SER A 219 -2.77 12.40 16.51
CA SER A 219 -2.12 13.67 16.80
C SER A 219 -2.27 14.62 15.62
N ALA A 220 -2.35 15.92 15.89
CA ALA A 220 -2.38 16.93 14.85
C ALA A 220 -1.41 18.06 15.13
N GLN A 221 -0.74 18.52 14.08
CA GLN A 221 0.12 19.70 14.08
C GLN A 221 -0.34 20.65 12.99
N VAL A 222 -0.33 21.94 13.29
CA VAL A 222 -0.56 23.02 12.32
C VAL A 222 0.72 23.81 12.23
N LEU A 223 1.32 23.80 11.05
CA LEU A 223 2.52 24.57 10.72
C LEU A 223 2.12 25.80 9.90
N GLN A 224 2.80 26.92 10.10
CA GLN A 224 2.70 28.09 9.24
C GLN A 224 4.10 28.50 8.80
N ARG A 225 4.37 28.47 7.49
CA ARG A 225 5.72 28.71 6.92
C ARG A 225 6.80 27.86 7.61
N GLY A 226 6.48 26.59 7.90
CA GLY A 226 7.37 25.62 8.55
C GLY A 226 7.49 25.75 10.07
N LYS A 227 6.84 26.72 10.71
CA LYS A 227 6.86 26.89 12.18
C LYS A 227 5.61 26.33 12.83
N LEU A 228 5.75 25.63 13.95
CA LEU A 228 4.64 25.09 14.73
C LEU A 228 3.76 26.23 15.27
N LEU A 229 2.49 26.22 14.86
CA LEU A 229 1.47 27.15 15.30
C LEU A 229 0.54 26.50 16.34
N TYR A 230 0.07 25.28 16.07
CA TYR A 230 -0.78 24.52 16.98
C TYR A 230 -0.37 23.04 17.02
N THR A 231 -0.58 22.38 18.15
CA THR A 231 -0.47 20.93 18.29
C THR A 231 -1.56 20.40 19.23
N THR A 232 -1.98 19.16 19.04
CA THR A 232 -2.86 18.47 19.98
C THR A 232 -2.21 18.41 21.36
N LYS A 233 -3.00 18.73 22.41
CA LYS A 233 -2.55 18.66 23.81
C LYS A 233 -2.70 17.27 24.41
N LEU A 234 -3.82 16.62 24.07
CA LEU A 234 -4.14 15.25 24.40
C LEU A 234 -4.49 14.58 23.09
N ASN A 235 -3.90 13.41 22.84
CA ASN A 235 -4.15 12.64 21.65
C ASN A 235 -5.36 11.73 21.93
N PRO A 236 -6.49 11.90 21.23
CA PRO A 236 -7.65 11.04 21.46
C PRO A 236 -7.35 9.62 20.99
N SER A 237 -7.70 8.63 21.81
CA SER A 237 -7.67 7.22 21.41
C SER A 237 -8.73 6.93 20.36
N VAL A 238 -8.39 6.07 19.41
CA VAL A 238 -9.25 5.66 18.30
C VAL A 238 -9.41 4.15 18.34
N ARG A 239 -10.66 3.68 18.23
CA ARG A 239 -10.94 2.26 17.96
C ARG A 239 -10.91 2.03 16.46
N LEU A 240 -10.01 1.16 16.02
CA LEU A 240 -9.83 0.83 14.60
C LEU A 240 -10.37 -0.56 14.30
N ASN A 241 -10.87 -0.73 13.07
CA ASN A 241 -11.23 -2.05 12.56
C ASN A 241 -9.96 -2.70 12.01
N SER A 242 -9.58 -3.86 12.53
CA SER A 242 -8.50 -4.67 11.97
C SER A 242 -9.04 -5.59 10.87
N ALA A 243 -8.22 -5.92 9.88
CA ALA A 243 -8.56 -6.92 8.86
C ALA A 243 -8.51 -8.37 9.36
N VAL A 244 -8.24 -8.60 10.65
CA VAL A 244 -8.19 -9.95 11.23
C VAL A 244 -9.61 -10.50 11.26
N MET A 245 -9.96 -11.24 10.21
CA MET A 245 -11.13 -12.11 10.18
C MET A 245 -11.03 -13.09 11.35
N ASN A 246 -12.12 -13.27 12.08
CA ASN A 246 -12.30 -14.38 13.02
C ASN A 246 -12.02 -15.71 12.30
N GLN A 247 -10.81 -16.23 12.42
CA GLN A 247 -10.52 -17.65 12.40
C GLN A 247 -10.25 -18.03 13.84
N ASP A 248 -11.33 -18.43 14.52
CA ASP A 248 -11.38 -19.38 15.65
C ASP A 248 -12.70 -19.16 16.41
N SER A 249 -13.76 -19.69 15.82
CA SER A 249 -15.04 -19.97 16.48
C SER A 249 -15.68 -21.16 15.76
N LEU A 250 -15.04 -22.31 15.86
CA LEU A 250 -15.69 -23.64 15.79
C LEU A 250 -15.34 -24.38 17.08
#